data_AF-A0A970VLD0-F1
#
_entry.id   AF-A0A970VLD0-F1
#
_cell.length_a   1.000
_cell.length_b   1.000
_cell.length_c   1.000
_cell.angle_alpha   90.00
_cell.angle_beta   90.00
_cell.angle_gamma   90.00
#
_symmetry.space_group_name_H-M   'P 1'
#
loop_
_entity.id
_entity.type
_entity.pdbx_description
1 polymer ?
#
loop_
_entity_poly.entity_id
_entity_poly.type
_entity_poly.pdbx_seq_one_letter_code
_entity_poly.pdbx_strand_id
1 'polypeptide(L)'
;MKKRRLLLTSMLLIAIAVCTMGAASASEMAVDLPQGVKTLIEQTYPTHLLEGTWGHGDEQEGTFVLSLSLRVEEWKEFILCIVNKSQGDSAYAFTIDGGSTMQIERAPTEVELSQSELVITIRTDYNDDMPVTDRYVLHKNAHGAWTLISGTNTEVLIYDVDGTQVREQIVMELSIKDGMLAYVRTIEGEQRHYAPVPFGESFERYFLLSNFDGAFPLTPFAFDNSKMSKLIDTPLVAEGEELKQADLQVDELILVVKLADGLEQIRFCTWDEAAKTFHVENCKPTAIDITFDTLHFYDGDLGLHQYTEINGESYHCFVRTPQGKWRLSEIQGLEKDISLGSNYAAEIYGVYWWRNDRYWYGEHPWQDILLMDFDALPTSADITAQLDQSNYALVSNPTPDTRLNIRTDPTSEAMSLGKLYSRTPVYVKEIMGDWVHVSVGSAEGMDGYVMKKFLAFGDDKEAVKCAFPGKILKTQIKEHAIFAEPNGDADIVGWTSAYEHFIIGVYGDDWYIVLTRDGVVGYMPRDWYCEGNG
;
A
#
# COMPACT_ATOMS: atom_id res chain seq x y z
N MET A 1 -39.04 -27.10 17.43
CA MET A 1 -40.07 -27.42 18.46
C MET A 1 -39.90 -26.45 19.62
N LYS A 2 -40.98 -25.76 20.05
CA LYS A 2 -41.10 -24.74 21.15
C LYS A 2 -40.40 -23.38 20.87
N LYS A 3 -41.05 -22.26 20.50
CA LYS A 3 -42.21 -21.45 20.98
C LYS A 3 -42.07 -20.82 22.37
N ARG A 4 -41.94 -19.47 22.40
CA ARG A 4 -42.74 -18.43 23.14
C ARG A 4 -42.06 -17.05 22.88
N ARG A 5 -42.62 -16.04 22.18
CA ARG A 5 -43.77 -15.13 22.44
C ARG A 5 -43.78 -14.64 23.90
N LEU A 6 -43.83 -13.34 24.26
CA LEU A 6 -44.51 -12.19 23.66
C LEU A 6 -44.14 -10.89 24.45
N LEU A 7 -44.43 -9.73 23.82
CA LEU A 7 -44.76 -8.37 24.34
C LEU A 7 -43.61 -7.37 24.65
N LEU A 8 -43.37 -6.31 23.86
CA LEU A 8 -44.14 -5.06 23.54
C LEU A 8 -44.27 -4.07 24.70
N THR A 9 -43.61 -2.91 24.54
CA THR A 9 -44.04 -1.49 24.77
C THR A 9 -42.76 -0.61 24.70
N SER A 10 -42.62 0.55 24.04
CA SER A 10 -43.47 1.41 23.21
C SER A 10 -42.59 2.47 22.51
N MET A 11 -42.98 2.86 21.29
CA MET A 11 -42.86 4.20 20.66
C MET A 11 -41.47 4.76 20.28
N LEU A 12 -41.18 4.87 18.98
CA LEU A 12 -41.61 6.02 18.16
C LEU A 12 -41.56 5.67 16.65
N LEU A 13 -42.68 5.91 15.96
CA LEU A 13 -42.77 5.95 14.51
C LEU A 13 -42.12 7.25 14.02
N ILE A 14 -41.21 7.19 13.04
CA ILE A 14 -41.19 8.16 11.93
C ILE A 14 -41.10 7.36 10.63
N ALA A 15 -42.05 7.69 9.74
CA ALA A 15 -42.40 6.95 8.56
C ALA A 15 -41.30 6.98 7.49
N ILE A 16 -41.05 5.79 6.92
CA ILE A 16 -40.47 5.60 5.60
C ILE A 16 -41.47 6.17 4.58
N ALA A 17 -41.19 7.35 4.04
CA ALA A 17 -41.83 7.84 2.83
C ALA A 17 -40.99 7.39 1.63
N VAL A 18 -41.43 6.29 1.01
CA VAL A 18 -41.05 5.97 -0.38
C VAL A 18 -41.73 7.01 -1.27
N CYS A 19 -40.99 8.03 -1.65
CA CYS A 19 -41.34 8.91 -2.76
C CYS A 19 -40.47 8.53 -3.95
N THR A 20 -41.02 7.71 -4.85
CA THR A 20 -40.66 7.74 -6.26
C THR A 20 -41.09 9.09 -6.82
N MET A 21 -40.17 10.06 -6.85
CA MET A 21 -40.29 11.30 -7.61
C MET A 21 -39.15 11.34 -8.62
N GLY A 22 -39.51 11.53 -9.88
CA GLY A 22 -38.60 11.54 -11.01
C GLY A 22 -37.56 12.65 -10.91
N ALA A 23 -36.61 12.60 -11.85
CA ALA A 23 -35.61 13.62 -12.11
C ALA A 23 -36.20 15.03 -11.99
N ALA A 24 -36.03 15.64 -10.81
CA ALA A 24 -36.06 17.06 -10.63
C ALA A 24 -34.58 17.46 -10.61
N SER A 25 -34.10 17.95 -11.75
CA SER A 25 -32.90 18.77 -11.78
C SER A 25 -33.07 19.85 -10.71
N ALA A 26 -32.27 19.80 -9.65
CA ALA A 26 -32.13 20.93 -8.75
C ALA A 26 -31.47 22.05 -9.55
N SER A 27 -32.28 22.88 -10.21
CA SER A 27 -31.86 24.23 -10.55
C SER A 27 -31.81 24.99 -9.24
N GLU A 28 -30.68 24.94 -8.55
CA GLU A 28 -30.36 25.97 -7.56
C GLU A 28 -30.51 27.32 -8.28
N MET A 29 -31.25 28.24 -7.65
CA MET A 29 -31.43 29.58 -8.19
C MET A 29 -30.05 30.21 -8.39
N ALA A 30 -29.62 30.37 -9.64
CA ALA A 30 -28.41 31.11 -9.96
C ALA A 30 -28.48 32.45 -9.22
N VAL A 31 -27.52 32.71 -8.32
CA VAL A 31 -27.39 34.00 -7.65
C VAL A 31 -27.22 35.05 -8.75
N ASP A 32 -28.15 36.00 -8.86
CA ASP A 32 -28.03 37.06 -9.86
C ASP A 32 -26.85 37.95 -9.47
N LEU A 33 -25.73 37.77 -10.18
CA LEU A 33 -24.51 38.51 -9.90
C LEU A 33 -24.73 40.02 -10.10
N PRO A 34 -24.19 40.88 -9.22
CA PRO A 34 -24.13 42.30 -9.45
C PRO A 34 -23.49 42.62 -10.81
N GLN A 35 -24.00 43.62 -11.51
CA GLN A 35 -23.46 44.15 -12.75
C GLN A 35 -21.98 44.55 -12.58
N GLY A 36 -21.59 45.08 -11.41
CA GLY A 36 -20.19 45.35 -11.10
C GLY A 36 -19.29 44.11 -11.20
N VAL A 37 -19.77 42.94 -10.76
CA VAL A 37 -19.05 41.66 -10.88
C VAL A 37 -19.03 41.18 -12.33
N LYS A 38 -20.18 41.22 -13.03
CA LYS A 38 -20.28 40.82 -14.44
C LYS A 38 -19.29 41.62 -15.32
N THR A 39 -19.25 42.94 -15.15
CA THR A 39 -18.32 43.82 -15.88
C THR A 39 -16.87 43.55 -15.50
N LEU A 40 -16.56 43.24 -14.23
CA LEU A 40 -15.21 42.88 -13.80
C LEU A 40 -14.74 41.58 -14.49
N ILE A 41 -15.61 40.56 -14.59
CA ILE A 41 -15.31 39.31 -15.31
C ILE A 41 -15.03 39.61 -16.79
N GLU A 42 -15.89 40.37 -17.46
CA GLU A 42 -15.71 40.73 -18.89
C GLU A 42 -14.39 41.49 -19.15
N GLN A 43 -13.97 42.33 -18.21
CA GLN A 43 -12.73 43.11 -18.33
C GLN A 43 -11.47 42.26 -18.09
N THR A 44 -11.53 41.31 -17.15
CA THR A 44 -10.36 40.57 -16.67
C THR A 44 -10.20 39.24 -17.41
N TYR A 45 -11.31 38.55 -17.67
CA TYR A 45 -11.39 37.23 -18.31
C TYR A 45 -12.38 37.23 -19.50
N PRO A 46 -12.15 38.06 -20.54
CA PRO A 46 -13.10 38.27 -21.64
C PRO A 46 -13.45 37.02 -22.45
N THR A 47 -12.61 35.98 -22.37
CA THR A 47 -12.77 34.70 -23.10
C THR A 47 -13.32 33.57 -22.24
N HIS A 48 -13.50 33.78 -20.93
CA HIS A 48 -13.96 32.74 -20.03
C HIS A 48 -15.48 32.73 -19.92
N LEU A 49 -16.05 31.55 -19.68
CA LEU A 49 -17.47 31.35 -19.39
C LEU A 49 -17.67 31.24 -17.89
N LEU A 50 -18.74 31.82 -17.36
CA LEU A 50 -19.14 31.64 -15.97
C LEU A 50 -19.92 30.32 -15.83
N GLU A 51 -19.39 29.39 -15.06
CA GLU A 51 -19.93 28.03 -14.88
C GLU A 51 -20.63 27.85 -13.52
N GLY A 52 -20.23 28.62 -12.50
CA GLY A 52 -20.81 28.53 -11.17
C GLY A 52 -20.60 29.78 -10.34
N THR A 53 -21.56 30.08 -9.45
CA THR A 53 -21.55 31.24 -8.56
C THR A 53 -22.00 30.84 -7.15
N TRP A 54 -21.22 31.25 -6.16
CA TRP A 54 -21.54 31.06 -4.75
C TRP A 54 -21.21 32.33 -3.96
N GLY A 55 -21.81 32.51 -2.79
CA GLY A 55 -21.60 33.67 -1.93
C GLY A 55 -22.82 34.59 -1.86
N HIS A 56 -22.59 35.83 -1.42
CA HIS A 56 -23.67 36.79 -1.14
C HIS A 56 -23.23 38.24 -1.38
N GLY A 57 -24.20 39.10 -1.69
CA GLY A 57 -23.96 40.54 -1.85
C GLY A 57 -24.93 41.21 -2.80
N ASP A 58 -24.67 42.49 -3.05
CA ASP A 58 -25.37 43.34 -4.01
C ASP A 58 -24.39 44.31 -4.70
N GLU A 59 -24.85 45.40 -5.31
CA GLU A 59 -23.94 46.36 -5.95
C GLU A 59 -23.06 47.15 -4.97
N GLN A 60 -23.42 47.22 -3.69
CA GLN A 60 -22.72 48.02 -2.67
C GLN A 60 -21.63 47.22 -1.97
N GLU A 61 -21.92 45.97 -1.62
CA GLU A 61 -20.99 45.08 -0.91
C GLU A 61 -21.28 43.61 -1.18
N GLY A 62 -20.27 42.75 -1.04
CA GLY A 62 -20.44 41.32 -1.24
C GLY A 62 -19.15 40.55 -1.39
N THR A 63 -19.25 39.23 -1.24
CA THR A 63 -18.19 38.29 -1.61
C THR A 63 -18.79 37.17 -2.43
N PHE A 64 -18.20 36.90 -3.60
CA PHE A 64 -18.62 35.82 -4.47
C PHE A 64 -17.43 34.94 -4.84
N VAL A 65 -17.65 33.63 -4.81
CA VAL A 65 -16.78 32.64 -5.44
C VAL A 65 -17.33 32.34 -6.82
N LEU A 66 -16.47 32.39 -7.82
CA LEU A 66 -16.81 32.22 -9.23
C LEU A 66 -16.01 31.05 -9.78
N SER A 67 -16.69 30.11 -10.44
CA SER A 67 -16.04 29.13 -11.31
C SER A 67 -16.13 29.63 -12.74
N LEU A 68 -14.98 29.92 -13.34
CA LEU A 68 -14.87 30.35 -14.74
C LEU A 68 -14.20 29.24 -15.55
N SER A 69 -14.60 29.05 -16.80
CA SER A 69 -13.95 28.09 -17.71
C SER A 69 -13.39 28.74 -18.96
N LEU A 70 -12.25 28.24 -19.43
CA LEU A 70 -11.70 28.52 -20.74
C LEU A 70 -11.78 27.25 -21.58
N ARG A 71 -12.32 27.35 -22.80
CA ARG A 71 -12.33 26.23 -23.72
C ARG A 71 -10.97 26.09 -24.40
N VAL A 72 -10.33 24.93 -24.24
CA VAL A 72 -9.05 24.58 -24.86
C VAL A 72 -9.26 23.30 -25.67
N GLU A 73 -9.33 23.45 -26.99
CA GLU A 73 -9.62 22.35 -27.93
C GLU A 73 -10.90 21.57 -27.58
N GLU A 74 -10.76 20.30 -27.16
CA GLU A 74 -11.84 19.38 -26.80
C GLU A 74 -12.18 19.39 -25.30
N TRP A 75 -11.47 20.18 -24.49
CA TRP A 75 -11.60 20.20 -23.02
C TRP A 75 -11.87 21.62 -22.50
N LYS A 76 -12.22 21.71 -21.21
CA LYS A 76 -12.37 22.98 -20.49
C LYS A 76 -11.35 23.02 -19.36
N GLU A 77 -10.61 24.11 -19.27
CA GLU A 77 -9.86 24.46 -18.07
C GLU A 77 -10.77 25.28 -17.17
N PHE A 78 -10.79 24.99 -15.88
CA PHE A 78 -11.58 25.72 -14.90
C PHE A 78 -10.66 26.47 -13.95
N ILE A 79 -11.10 27.66 -13.57
CA ILE A 79 -10.43 28.51 -12.60
C ILE A 79 -11.42 28.95 -11.54
N LEU A 80 -10.98 28.94 -10.28
CA LEU A 80 -11.75 29.44 -9.16
C LEU A 80 -11.27 30.83 -8.79
N CYS A 81 -12.18 31.81 -8.81
CA CYS A 81 -11.89 33.20 -8.46
C CYS A 81 -12.73 33.64 -7.26
N ILE A 82 -12.20 34.53 -6.44
CA ILE A 82 -12.97 35.17 -5.35
C ILE A 82 -12.99 36.67 -5.59
N VAL A 83 -14.19 37.22 -5.77
CA VAL A 83 -14.41 38.66 -5.85
C VAL A 83 -14.98 39.17 -4.54
N ASN A 84 -14.50 40.33 -4.10
CA ASN A 84 -15.01 41.01 -2.92
C ASN A 84 -15.22 42.49 -3.20
N LYS A 85 -16.21 43.06 -2.53
CA LYS A 85 -16.40 44.50 -2.35
C LYS A 85 -16.80 44.75 -0.91
N SER A 86 -16.00 45.48 -0.17
CA SER A 86 -16.32 45.92 1.19
C SER A 86 -17.12 47.22 1.16
N GLN A 87 -17.86 47.50 2.24
CA GLN A 87 -18.61 48.74 2.37
C GLN A 87 -17.70 49.96 2.26
N GLY A 88 -17.90 50.78 1.23
CA GLY A 88 -17.08 51.97 0.95
C GLY A 88 -16.07 51.79 -0.18
N ASP A 89 -15.85 50.57 -0.67
CA ASP A 89 -15.07 50.33 -1.88
C ASP A 89 -15.82 50.86 -3.11
N SER A 90 -15.08 51.44 -4.06
CA SER A 90 -15.69 51.99 -5.28
C SER A 90 -16.19 50.92 -6.24
N ALA A 91 -15.60 49.73 -6.23
CA ALA A 91 -15.90 48.64 -7.16
C ALA A 91 -15.56 47.27 -6.55
N TYR A 92 -16.10 46.20 -7.14
CA TYR A 92 -15.63 44.84 -6.88
C TYR A 92 -14.21 44.67 -7.39
N ALA A 93 -13.42 43.85 -6.70
CA ALA A 93 -12.09 43.44 -7.12
C ALA A 93 -11.90 41.94 -6.89
N PHE A 94 -11.07 41.31 -7.71
CA PHE A 94 -10.59 39.97 -7.42
C PHE A 94 -9.63 40.03 -6.22
N THR A 95 -9.92 39.21 -5.22
CA THR A 95 -9.09 39.04 -4.00
C THR A 95 -8.24 37.77 -4.06
N ILE A 96 -8.56 36.90 -5.02
CA ILE A 96 -7.68 35.87 -5.56
C ILE A 96 -7.71 36.08 -7.08
N ASP A 97 -6.61 36.56 -7.64
CA ASP A 97 -6.39 36.80 -9.08
C ASP A 97 -4.94 36.47 -9.44
N GLY A 98 -4.75 35.93 -10.63
CA GLY A 98 -3.47 35.55 -11.20
C GLY A 98 -3.62 34.26 -11.99
N GLY A 99 -3.10 34.20 -13.22
CA GLY A 99 -3.19 33.06 -14.16
C GLY A 99 -2.54 31.74 -13.71
N SER A 100 -2.54 31.47 -12.41
CA SER A 100 -2.17 30.25 -11.68
C SER A 100 -3.24 29.95 -10.60
N THR A 101 -4.49 30.35 -10.87
CA THR A 101 -5.70 29.90 -10.17
C THR A 101 -5.73 28.39 -10.08
N MET A 102 -6.31 27.84 -9.00
CA MET A 102 -6.59 26.40 -8.87
C MET A 102 -7.19 25.87 -10.18
N GLN A 103 -6.35 25.24 -10.99
CA GLN A 103 -6.76 24.54 -12.19
C GLN A 103 -7.43 23.26 -11.70
N ILE A 104 -8.73 23.34 -11.53
CA ILE A 104 -9.53 22.16 -11.21
C ILE A 104 -9.90 21.49 -12.53
N GLU A 105 -9.79 20.16 -12.55
CA GLU A 105 -10.20 19.37 -13.71
C GLU A 105 -11.70 19.55 -14.02
N ARG A 106 -12.48 19.99 -13.02
CA ARG A 106 -13.93 20.20 -13.10
C ARG A 106 -14.40 21.34 -12.20
N ALA A 107 -15.47 22.01 -12.61
CA ALA A 107 -16.14 23.00 -11.78
C ALA A 107 -16.55 22.41 -10.41
N PRO A 108 -16.49 23.19 -9.33
CA PRO A 108 -17.00 22.75 -8.04
C PRO A 108 -18.49 22.45 -8.13
N THR A 109 -18.90 21.40 -7.44
CA THR A 109 -20.32 21.04 -7.29
C THR A 109 -20.99 21.82 -6.17
N GLU A 110 -20.24 22.20 -5.14
CA GLU A 110 -20.72 22.94 -3.99
C GLU A 110 -19.58 23.79 -3.42
N VAL A 111 -19.89 25.01 -3.01
CA VAL A 111 -18.95 25.89 -2.32
C VAL A 111 -19.66 26.55 -1.15
N GLU A 112 -19.09 26.41 0.04
CA GLU A 112 -19.55 27.09 1.24
C GLU A 112 -18.54 28.17 1.62
N LEU A 113 -19.00 29.40 1.80
CA LEU A 113 -18.16 30.54 2.15
C LEU A 113 -18.67 31.20 3.43
N SER A 114 -17.77 31.34 4.41
CA SER A 114 -17.96 32.13 5.62
C SER A 114 -16.93 33.28 5.69
N GLN A 115 -16.90 34.01 6.81
CA GLN A 115 -15.92 35.09 7.01
C GLN A 115 -14.48 34.58 7.09
N SER A 116 -14.27 33.35 7.58
CA SER A 116 -12.95 32.80 7.86
C SER A 116 -12.70 31.42 7.24
N GLU A 117 -13.72 30.78 6.67
CA GLU A 117 -13.61 29.44 6.08
C GLU A 117 -14.22 29.40 4.69
N LEU A 118 -13.56 28.66 3.81
CA LEU A 118 -13.99 28.36 2.45
C LEU A 118 -13.92 26.84 2.27
N VAL A 119 -15.05 26.22 1.96
CA VAL A 119 -15.15 24.80 1.68
C VAL A 119 -15.50 24.64 0.21
N ILE A 120 -14.71 23.83 -0.51
CA ILE A 120 -14.92 23.55 -1.93
C ILE A 120 -15.12 22.04 -2.07
N THR A 121 -16.26 21.64 -2.64
CA THR A 121 -16.58 20.24 -2.91
C THR A 121 -16.69 20.00 -4.40
N ILE A 122 -15.95 19.01 -4.89
CA ILE A 122 -15.94 18.57 -6.28
C ILE A 122 -16.36 17.11 -6.31
N ARG A 123 -17.47 16.80 -6.99
CA ARG A 123 -17.90 15.42 -7.23
C ARG A 123 -17.64 15.01 -8.66
N THR A 124 -17.04 13.84 -8.81
CA THR A 124 -16.60 13.31 -10.09
C THR A 124 -17.13 11.91 -10.26
N ASP A 125 -18.12 11.77 -11.15
CA ASP A 125 -18.66 10.47 -11.56
C ASP A 125 -17.88 10.00 -12.80
N TYR A 126 -16.58 9.66 -12.64
CA TYR A 126 -15.71 9.25 -13.77
C TYR A 126 -16.24 8.01 -14.49
N ASN A 127 -16.83 7.11 -13.73
CA ASN A 127 -17.52 5.91 -14.16
C ASN A 127 -18.64 5.66 -13.14
N ASP A 128 -19.83 5.18 -13.55
CA ASP A 128 -20.95 4.91 -12.62
C ASP A 128 -20.54 3.97 -11.46
N ASP A 129 -19.45 3.24 -11.64
CA ASP A 129 -18.91 2.25 -10.71
C ASP A 129 -17.86 2.81 -9.72
N MET A 130 -17.43 4.07 -9.87
CA MET A 130 -16.42 4.69 -8.98
C MET A 130 -16.60 6.21 -8.83
N PRO A 131 -17.65 6.69 -8.14
CA PRO A 131 -17.77 8.11 -7.84
C PRO A 131 -16.70 8.56 -6.84
N VAL A 132 -16.11 9.72 -7.12
CA VAL A 132 -15.08 10.37 -6.29
C VAL A 132 -15.61 11.70 -5.78
N THR A 133 -15.37 12.02 -4.51
CA THR A 133 -15.68 13.33 -3.92
C THR A 133 -14.45 13.91 -3.25
N ASP A 134 -13.98 15.04 -3.78
CA ASP A 134 -12.93 15.85 -3.18
C ASP A 134 -13.54 17.01 -2.42
N ARG A 135 -13.04 17.24 -1.20
CA ARG A 135 -13.45 18.33 -0.34
C ARG A 135 -12.22 19.05 0.18
N TYR A 136 -12.10 20.34 -0.09
CA TYR A 136 -11.02 21.20 0.38
C TYR A 136 -11.57 22.14 1.45
N VAL A 137 -10.85 22.31 2.54
CA VAL A 137 -11.18 23.26 3.61
C VAL A 137 -10.04 24.25 3.77
N LEU A 138 -10.33 25.51 3.51
CA LEU A 138 -9.38 26.60 3.58
C LEU A 138 -9.76 27.58 4.68
N HIS A 139 -8.76 28.09 5.38
CA HIS A 139 -8.89 29.14 6.37
C HIS A 139 -8.32 30.46 5.86
N LYS A 140 -9.00 31.56 6.14
CA LYS A 140 -8.50 32.90 5.84
C LYS A 140 -7.50 33.32 6.91
N ASN A 141 -6.22 33.36 6.56
CA ASN A 141 -5.15 33.71 7.49
C ASN A 141 -5.15 35.20 7.88
N ALA A 142 -4.30 35.59 8.82
CA ALA A 142 -4.22 36.97 9.32
C ALA A 142 -3.86 38.02 8.25
N HIS A 143 -3.26 37.60 7.14
CA HIS A 143 -2.94 38.44 5.99
C HIS A 143 -4.08 38.51 4.96
N GLY A 144 -5.20 37.83 5.22
CA GLY A 144 -6.37 37.78 4.37
C GLY A 144 -6.29 36.76 3.24
N ALA A 145 -5.25 35.92 3.18
CA ALA A 145 -5.09 34.90 2.16
C ALA A 145 -5.73 33.57 2.59
N TRP A 146 -6.31 32.85 1.63
CA TRP A 146 -6.94 31.56 1.86
C TRP A 146 -5.89 30.45 1.81
N THR A 147 -5.77 29.71 2.91
CA THR A 147 -4.77 28.65 3.10
C THR A 147 -5.46 27.33 3.38
N LEU A 148 -5.10 26.27 2.66
CA LEU A 148 -5.58 24.91 2.92
C LEU A 148 -5.17 24.47 4.32
N ILE A 149 -6.13 23.97 5.09
CA ILE A 149 -5.91 23.43 6.44
C ILE A 149 -6.29 21.96 6.55
N SER A 150 -7.22 21.50 5.71
CA SER A 150 -7.59 20.09 5.60
C SER A 150 -8.27 19.80 4.27
N GLY A 151 -8.37 18.52 3.96
CA GLY A 151 -9.19 18.06 2.85
C GLY A 151 -9.55 16.59 2.96
N THR A 152 -10.46 16.14 2.12
CA THR A 152 -10.93 14.77 2.08
C THR A 152 -11.13 14.35 0.64
N ASN A 153 -10.50 13.26 0.23
CA ASN A 153 -10.83 12.55 -1.00
C ASN A 153 -11.60 11.28 -0.60
N THR A 154 -12.77 11.07 -1.20
CA THR A 154 -13.61 9.91 -0.94
C THR A 154 -13.87 9.18 -2.25
N GLU A 155 -13.43 7.93 -2.33
CA GLU A 155 -13.67 7.04 -3.45
C GLU A 155 -14.68 5.96 -3.01
N VAL A 156 -15.68 5.67 -3.84
CA VAL A 156 -16.62 4.58 -3.59
C VAL A 156 -16.49 3.56 -4.71
N LEU A 157 -15.89 2.42 -4.42
CA LEU A 157 -15.79 1.30 -5.34
C LEU A 157 -17.11 0.52 -5.34
N ILE A 158 -17.72 0.37 -6.51
CA ILE A 158 -18.96 -0.38 -6.69
C ILE A 158 -18.64 -1.59 -7.58
N TYR A 159 -18.86 -2.80 -7.06
CA TYR A 159 -18.59 -4.03 -7.81
C TYR A 159 -19.58 -5.14 -7.44
N ASP A 160 -19.81 -6.07 -8.35
CA ASP A 160 -20.72 -7.21 -8.14
C ASP A 160 -19.98 -8.44 -7.60
N VAL A 161 -20.47 -9.01 -6.51
CA VAL A 161 -20.04 -10.31 -5.97
C VAL A 161 -21.25 -11.24 -5.97
N ASP A 162 -21.20 -12.30 -6.78
CA ASP A 162 -22.27 -13.29 -6.93
C ASP A 162 -23.67 -12.67 -7.19
N GLY A 163 -23.72 -11.59 -7.98
CA GLY A 163 -24.94 -10.86 -8.32
C GLY A 163 -25.47 -9.92 -7.23
N THR A 164 -24.65 -9.65 -6.21
CA THR A 164 -24.90 -8.62 -5.20
C THR A 164 -23.92 -7.46 -5.39
N GLN A 165 -24.44 -6.24 -5.58
CA GLN A 165 -23.58 -5.05 -5.57
C GLN A 165 -23.04 -4.81 -4.16
N VAL A 166 -21.72 -4.80 -4.06
CA VAL A 166 -20.95 -4.39 -2.91
C VAL A 166 -20.46 -2.96 -3.14
N ARG A 167 -20.42 -2.18 -2.06
CA ARG A 167 -19.88 -0.82 -2.06
C ARG A 167 -18.79 -0.74 -1.01
N GLU A 168 -17.58 -0.45 -1.43
CA GLU A 168 -16.44 -0.22 -0.57
C GLU A 168 -16.09 1.26 -0.61
N GLN A 169 -15.92 1.89 0.55
CA GLN A 169 -15.59 3.30 0.64
C GLN A 169 -14.16 3.46 1.16
N ILE A 170 -13.37 4.20 0.39
CA ILE A 170 -12.01 4.61 0.75
C ILE A 170 -12.04 6.10 0.99
N VAL A 171 -11.57 6.53 2.17
CA VAL A 171 -11.50 7.94 2.54
C VAL A 171 -10.06 8.30 2.86
N MET A 172 -9.52 9.28 2.14
CA MET A 172 -8.24 9.91 2.42
C MET A 172 -8.49 11.26 3.06
N GLU A 173 -8.00 11.45 4.28
CA GLU A 173 -8.07 12.71 5.02
C GLU A 173 -6.70 13.35 5.07
N LEU A 174 -6.64 14.61 4.66
CA LEU A 174 -5.47 15.47 4.74
C LEU A 174 -5.66 16.48 5.88
N SER A 175 -4.62 16.72 6.66
CA SER A 175 -4.58 17.84 7.60
C SER A 175 -3.23 18.56 7.58
N ILE A 176 -3.27 19.88 7.72
CA ILE A 176 -2.10 20.74 7.80
C ILE A 176 -2.16 21.47 9.13
N LYS A 177 -1.21 21.21 10.01
CA LYS A 177 -1.18 21.78 11.35
C LYS A 177 0.23 21.81 11.92
N ASP A 178 0.58 22.89 12.60
CA ASP A 178 1.84 23.01 13.36
C ASP A 178 3.10 22.69 12.51
N GLY A 179 3.12 23.12 11.24
CA GLY A 179 4.23 22.87 10.31
C GLY A 179 4.30 21.44 9.75
N MET A 180 3.24 20.65 9.96
CA MET A 180 3.15 19.25 9.52
C MET A 180 1.97 19.05 8.56
N LEU A 181 2.22 18.30 7.50
CA LEU A 181 1.20 17.74 6.61
C LEU A 181 0.98 16.27 6.98
N ALA A 182 -0.24 15.86 7.27
CA ALA A 182 -0.55 14.49 7.66
C ALA A 182 -1.70 13.91 6.82
N TYR A 183 -1.59 12.62 6.54
CA TYR A 183 -2.61 11.84 5.84
C TYR A 183 -3.13 10.69 6.68
N VAL A 184 -4.44 10.43 6.58
CA VAL A 184 -5.08 9.25 7.16
C VAL A 184 -5.91 8.57 6.09
N ARG A 185 -5.71 7.27 5.90
CA ARG A 185 -6.54 6.43 5.02
C ARG A 185 -7.51 5.62 5.86
N THR A 186 -8.78 5.66 5.49
CA THR A 186 -9.84 4.85 6.09
C THR A 186 -10.45 3.92 5.05
N ILE A 187 -10.46 2.61 5.29
CA ILE A 187 -11.18 1.61 4.49
C ILE A 187 -12.06 0.80 5.44
N GLU A 188 -13.35 0.70 5.18
CA GLU A 188 -14.29 -0.08 6.01
C GLU A 188 -14.22 0.24 7.54
N GLY A 189 -13.78 1.45 7.89
CA GLY A 189 -13.61 1.91 9.27
C GLY A 189 -12.22 1.65 9.89
N GLU A 190 -11.34 0.92 9.21
CA GLU A 190 -9.94 0.75 9.61
C GLU A 190 -9.12 1.96 9.15
N GLN A 191 -8.43 2.60 10.11
CA GLN A 191 -7.59 3.75 9.85
C GLN A 191 -6.11 3.36 9.78
N ARG A 192 -5.41 3.90 8.78
CA ARG A 192 -3.96 3.84 8.65
C ARG A 192 -3.42 5.26 8.55
N HIS A 193 -2.40 5.56 9.35
CA HIS A 193 -1.78 6.89 9.43
C HIS A 193 -0.48 6.89 8.64
N TYR A 194 -0.34 7.81 7.72
CA TYR A 194 0.95 8.06 7.08
C TYR A 194 1.85 8.85 8.02
N ALA A 195 3.17 8.72 7.86
CA ALA A 195 4.08 9.59 8.57
C ALA A 195 3.74 11.08 8.27
N PRO A 196 3.70 11.96 9.28
CA PRO A 196 3.59 13.38 8.99
C PRO A 196 4.81 13.86 8.19
N VAL A 197 4.59 14.84 7.33
CA VAL A 197 5.63 15.46 6.50
C VAL A 197 5.91 16.85 7.08
N PRO A 198 7.11 17.09 7.65
CA PRO A 198 7.49 18.41 8.10
C PRO A 198 7.77 19.31 6.91
N PHE A 199 7.19 20.51 6.88
CA PHE A 199 7.45 21.50 5.84
C PHE A 199 7.89 22.84 6.44
N GLY A 200 8.75 23.55 5.70
CA GLY A 200 9.32 24.81 6.16
C GLY A 200 8.44 26.01 5.84
N GLU A 201 8.74 27.18 6.43
CA GLU A 201 8.00 28.44 6.17
C GLU A 201 7.94 28.78 4.67
N SER A 202 9.01 28.46 3.91
CA SER A 202 9.02 28.67 2.46
C SER A 202 7.99 27.82 1.71
N PHE A 203 7.50 26.75 2.32
CA PHE A 203 6.51 25.83 1.76
C PHE A 203 5.09 26.12 2.23
N GLU A 204 4.88 26.95 3.25
CA GLU A 204 3.53 27.41 3.65
C GLU A 204 2.76 28.04 2.49
N ARG A 205 3.48 28.71 1.57
CA ARG A 205 2.88 29.30 0.37
C ARG A 205 2.26 28.25 -0.56
N TYR A 206 2.72 27.00 -0.56
CA TYR A 206 2.12 25.95 -1.40
C TYR A 206 0.67 25.63 -0.98
N PHE A 207 0.32 25.90 0.26
CA PHE A 207 -1.04 25.70 0.77
C PHE A 207 -1.95 26.91 0.49
N LEU A 208 -1.43 28.00 -0.07
CA LEU A 208 -2.25 29.14 -0.48
C LEU A 208 -3.06 28.78 -1.73
N LEU A 209 -4.35 29.10 -1.71
CA LEU A 209 -5.25 28.88 -2.84
C LEU A 209 -4.77 29.55 -4.14
N SER A 210 -4.03 30.66 -4.04
CA SER A 210 -3.45 31.38 -5.18
C SER A 210 -2.29 30.64 -5.86
N ASN A 211 -1.75 29.60 -5.22
CA ASN A 211 -0.59 28.85 -5.69
C ASN A 211 -0.94 27.41 -6.09
N PHE A 212 -2.22 27.08 -6.15
CA PHE A 212 -2.69 25.78 -6.61
C PHE A 212 -2.51 25.67 -8.13
N ASP A 213 -1.36 25.16 -8.56
CA ASP A 213 -1.09 24.77 -9.94
C ASP A 213 -1.68 23.36 -10.18
N GLY A 214 -3.00 23.29 -10.32
CA GLY A 214 -3.79 22.05 -10.28
C GLY A 214 -4.62 21.90 -9.00
N ALA A 215 -5.38 20.80 -8.88
CA ALA A 215 -5.96 20.40 -7.61
C ALA A 215 -4.85 19.99 -6.62
N PHE A 216 -4.88 20.49 -5.38
CA PHE A 216 -3.90 20.05 -4.37
C PHE A 216 -4.10 18.55 -4.11
N PRO A 217 -3.04 17.73 -4.12
CA PRO A 217 -3.19 16.29 -3.93
C PRO A 217 -3.73 15.96 -2.53
N LEU A 218 -5.00 15.53 -2.50
CA LEU A 218 -5.65 15.02 -1.29
C LEU A 218 -5.23 13.59 -0.95
N THR A 219 -4.41 12.98 -1.80
CA THR A 219 -3.80 11.67 -1.60
C THR A 219 -2.28 11.79 -1.64
N PRO A 220 -1.54 11.03 -0.81
CA PRO A 220 -0.08 11.08 -0.78
C PRO A 220 0.55 10.60 -2.11
N PHE A 221 -0.11 9.66 -2.80
CA PHE A 221 0.36 9.09 -4.08
C PHE A 221 0.35 10.07 -5.26
N ALA A 222 -0.37 11.19 -5.14
CA ALA A 222 -0.42 12.21 -6.18
C ALA A 222 0.78 13.18 -6.12
N PHE A 223 1.65 13.07 -5.12
CA PHE A 223 2.96 13.69 -5.17
C PHE A 223 3.94 12.77 -5.90
N ASP A 224 4.37 13.20 -7.09
CA ASP A 224 5.59 12.62 -7.64
C ASP A 224 6.81 12.98 -6.76
N ASN A 225 7.87 12.20 -6.91
CA ASN A 225 9.13 12.35 -6.17
C ASN A 225 9.70 13.77 -6.19
N SER A 226 9.52 14.51 -7.28
CA SER A 226 10.05 15.85 -7.46
C SER A 226 9.25 16.92 -6.71
N LYS A 227 8.01 16.63 -6.31
CA LYS A 227 7.16 17.52 -5.51
C LYS A 227 7.33 17.25 -4.03
N MET A 228 7.30 15.99 -3.60
CA MET A 228 7.41 15.63 -2.18
C MET A 228 8.77 16.03 -1.59
N SER A 229 9.87 15.74 -2.29
CA SER A 229 11.22 16.13 -1.87
C SER A 229 11.39 17.63 -1.71
N LYS A 230 10.64 18.44 -2.47
CA LYS A 230 10.67 19.90 -2.30
C LYS A 230 9.93 20.31 -1.04
N LEU A 231 8.82 19.68 -0.68
CA LEU A 231 8.03 20.07 0.50
C LEU A 231 8.76 19.87 1.84
N ILE A 232 9.59 18.83 1.91
CA ILE A 232 10.22 18.41 3.16
C ILE A 232 11.24 19.44 3.64
N ASP A 233 11.08 19.86 4.89
CA ASP A 233 12.02 20.76 5.53
C ASP A 233 13.31 20.05 5.98
N THR A 234 14.30 20.88 6.26
CA THR A 234 15.66 20.58 6.71
C THR A 234 15.84 19.80 8.01
N PRO A 235 14.92 19.67 9.00
CA PRO A 235 15.26 18.87 10.20
C PRO A 235 15.55 17.39 9.89
N LEU A 236 15.10 16.87 8.75
CA LEU A 236 15.38 15.51 8.29
C LEU A 236 16.55 15.43 7.30
N VAL A 237 17.15 16.56 6.91
CA VAL A 237 18.22 16.67 5.92
C VAL A 237 19.35 17.50 6.53
N ALA A 238 20.45 16.85 6.90
CA ALA A 238 21.51 17.51 7.66
C ALA A 238 22.24 18.57 6.81
N GLU A 239 22.94 19.49 7.48
CA GLU A 239 23.74 20.51 6.80
C GLU A 239 24.78 19.87 5.86
N GLY A 240 24.73 20.23 4.58
CA GLY A 240 25.61 19.69 3.54
C GLY A 240 25.08 18.43 2.85
N GLU A 241 23.94 17.90 3.27
CA GLU A 241 23.20 16.86 2.54
C GLU A 241 22.25 17.47 1.50
N GLU A 242 21.94 16.69 0.46
CA GLU A 242 20.94 17.00 -0.55
C GLU A 242 19.85 15.94 -0.52
N LEU A 243 18.59 16.35 -0.34
CA LEU A 243 17.44 15.45 -0.47
C LEU A 243 17.16 15.19 -1.96
N LYS A 244 17.33 13.95 -2.39
CA LYS A 244 17.06 13.54 -3.78
C LYS A 244 15.61 13.14 -3.99
N GLN A 245 15.06 12.37 -3.05
CA GLN A 245 13.76 11.75 -3.17
C GLN A 245 13.15 11.52 -1.80
N ALA A 246 11.82 11.51 -1.74
CA ALA A 246 11.07 11.11 -0.58
C ALA A 246 9.91 10.21 -1.01
N ASP A 247 9.65 9.18 -0.22
CA ASP A 247 8.52 8.28 -0.35
C ASP A 247 7.73 8.24 0.96
N LEU A 248 6.41 8.43 0.87
CA LEU A 248 5.54 8.59 2.03
C LEU A 248 4.72 7.33 2.23
N GLN A 249 5.01 6.62 3.32
CA GLN A 249 4.41 5.33 3.65
C GLN A 249 3.61 5.43 4.96
N VAL A 250 2.82 4.41 5.25
CA VAL A 250 2.18 4.24 6.57
C VAL A 250 3.24 4.13 7.67
N ASP A 251 3.10 4.97 8.70
CA ASP A 251 4.01 5.13 9.86
C ASP A 251 5.45 5.59 9.55
N GLU A 252 5.85 5.73 8.28
CA GLU A 252 7.25 5.95 7.91
C GLU A 252 7.40 6.90 6.72
N LEU A 253 8.31 7.87 6.84
CA LEU A 253 8.76 8.71 5.74
C LEU A 253 10.16 8.26 5.32
N ILE A 254 10.31 7.85 4.08
CA ILE A 254 11.56 7.30 3.55
C ILE A 254 12.22 8.34 2.67
N LEU A 255 13.47 8.67 2.97
CA LEU A 255 14.24 9.67 2.24
C LEU A 255 15.44 9.01 1.56
N VAL A 256 15.74 9.48 0.34
CA VAL A 256 17.04 9.26 -0.29
C VAL A 256 17.81 10.56 -0.20
N VAL A 257 18.92 10.52 0.54
CA VAL A 257 19.80 11.67 0.72
C VAL A 257 21.16 11.42 0.11
N LYS A 258 21.71 12.45 -0.51
CA LYS A 258 23.09 12.50 -0.96
C LYS A 258 23.93 13.20 0.10
N LEU A 259 24.93 12.51 0.60
CA LEU A 259 25.83 12.97 1.65
C LEU A 259 26.89 13.93 1.09
N ALA A 260 27.55 14.66 1.98
CA ALA A 260 28.57 15.65 1.61
C ALA A 260 29.80 15.05 0.89
N ASP A 261 30.08 13.77 1.09
CA ASP A 261 31.13 13.03 0.40
C ASP A 261 30.69 12.49 -0.99
N GLY A 262 29.42 12.69 -1.35
CA GLY A 262 28.83 12.29 -2.61
C GLY A 262 28.18 10.91 -2.61
N LEU A 263 28.28 10.13 -1.52
CA LEU A 263 27.58 8.85 -1.38
C LEU A 263 26.09 9.07 -1.14
N GLU A 264 25.28 8.05 -1.40
CA GLU A 264 23.85 8.07 -1.18
C GLU A 264 23.44 7.16 -0.03
N GLN A 265 22.36 7.52 0.66
CA GLN A 265 21.87 6.81 1.82
C GLN A 265 20.34 6.87 1.86
N ILE A 266 19.73 5.72 2.17
CA ILE A 266 18.31 5.65 2.51
C ILE A 266 18.16 5.94 4.00
N ARG A 267 17.20 6.79 4.33
CA ARG A 267 16.88 7.23 5.68
C ARG A 267 15.41 6.98 5.97
N PHE A 268 15.14 6.18 7.00
CA PHE A 268 13.81 5.87 7.48
C PHE A 268 13.48 6.79 8.65
N CYS A 269 12.39 7.55 8.52
CA CYS A 269 11.94 8.53 9.51
C CYS A 269 10.57 8.09 10.05
N THR A 270 10.54 7.54 11.26
CA THR A 270 9.30 7.15 11.95
C THR A 270 8.89 8.25 12.93
N TRP A 271 7.62 8.64 12.93
CA TRP A 271 7.13 9.68 13.84
C TRP A 271 6.86 9.13 15.25
N ASP A 272 7.52 9.72 16.24
CA ASP A 272 7.22 9.50 17.67
C ASP A 272 6.21 10.56 18.14
N GLU A 273 4.96 10.14 18.26
CA GLU A 273 3.86 10.99 18.69
C GLU A 273 4.00 11.50 20.14
N ALA A 274 4.66 10.75 21.02
CA ALA A 274 4.86 11.14 22.42
C ALA A 274 5.97 12.20 22.55
N ALA A 275 7.05 12.03 21.79
CA ALA A 275 8.17 12.97 21.77
C ALA A 275 7.98 14.14 20.80
N LYS A 276 6.99 14.05 19.90
CA LYS A 276 6.74 15.02 18.82
C LYS A 276 7.97 15.24 17.94
N THR A 277 8.64 14.15 17.58
CA THR A 277 9.87 14.16 16.79
C THR A 277 9.99 12.89 15.96
N PHE A 278 10.97 12.84 15.05
CA PHE A 278 11.25 11.65 14.26
C PHE A 278 12.34 10.79 14.93
N HIS A 279 12.09 9.48 15.00
CA HIS A 279 13.14 8.48 15.10
C HIS A 279 13.72 8.25 13.70
N VAL A 280 15.04 8.33 13.57
CA VAL A 280 15.73 8.27 12.28
C VAL A 280 16.70 7.10 12.27
N GLU A 281 16.51 6.20 11.31
CA GLU A 281 17.41 5.09 11.04
C GLU A 281 18.00 5.25 9.64
N ASN A 282 19.29 4.98 9.52
CA ASN A 282 20.03 5.20 8.29
C ASN A 282 20.61 3.87 7.80
N CYS A 283 20.41 3.58 6.52
CA CYS A 283 21.12 2.51 5.82
C CYS A 283 22.62 2.80 5.74
N LYS A 284 23.42 1.78 5.40
CA LYS A 284 24.82 2.02 5.02
C LYS A 284 24.89 2.91 3.77
N PRO A 285 25.73 3.97 3.76
CA PRO A 285 25.97 4.75 2.56
C PRO A 285 26.54 3.87 1.43
N THR A 286 26.17 4.16 0.19
CA THR A 286 26.62 3.42 -0.99
C THR A 286 26.97 4.37 -2.13
N ALA A 287 27.79 3.88 -3.07
CA ALA A 287 28.12 4.58 -4.31
C ALA A 287 27.09 4.31 -5.42
N ILE A 288 26.15 3.39 -5.20
CA ILE A 288 25.03 3.14 -6.12
C ILE A 288 24.08 4.34 -6.11
N ASP A 289 23.61 4.74 -7.29
CA ASP A 289 22.55 5.71 -7.44
C ASP A 289 21.23 5.12 -6.94
N ILE A 290 20.68 5.67 -5.86
CA ILE A 290 19.45 5.22 -5.26
C ILE A 290 18.30 6.02 -5.87
N THR A 291 17.42 5.32 -6.57
CA THR A 291 16.17 5.87 -7.08
C THR A 291 15.05 4.86 -6.84
N PHE A 292 14.02 5.25 -6.09
CA PHE A 292 12.85 4.41 -5.90
C PHE A 292 11.80 4.66 -6.99
N ASP A 293 11.15 3.60 -7.45
CA ASP A 293 9.91 3.68 -8.21
C ASP A 293 8.73 3.84 -7.26
N THR A 294 8.31 5.08 -7.02
CA THR A 294 7.17 5.41 -6.15
C THR A 294 5.84 5.47 -6.91
N LEU A 295 5.85 5.18 -8.21
CA LEU A 295 4.63 5.15 -9.03
C LEU A 295 4.01 3.75 -9.04
N HIS A 296 4.84 2.71 -9.03
CA HIS A 296 4.38 1.32 -9.14
C HIS A 296 4.41 0.54 -7.83
N PHE A 297 5.05 1.09 -6.79
CA PHE A 297 5.15 0.46 -5.47
C PHE A 297 4.28 1.24 -4.47
N TYR A 298 3.53 0.50 -3.65
CA TYR A 298 2.54 1.05 -2.71
C TYR A 298 2.98 0.83 -1.26
N ASP A 299 2.08 1.14 -0.32
CA ASP A 299 2.32 0.94 1.11
C ASP A 299 2.80 -0.47 1.45
N GLY A 300 4.02 -0.58 2.00
CA GLY A 300 4.64 -1.84 2.40
C GLY A 300 5.59 -2.44 1.36
N ASP A 301 5.75 -1.81 0.19
CA ASP A 301 6.66 -2.24 -0.87
C ASP A 301 7.57 -1.09 -1.32
N LEU A 302 8.81 -1.40 -1.72
CA LEU A 302 9.77 -0.45 -2.30
C LEU A 302 10.46 -1.06 -3.50
N GLY A 303 10.53 -0.34 -4.62
CA GLY A 303 11.26 -0.76 -5.81
C GLY A 303 12.49 0.08 -6.03
N LEU A 304 13.68 -0.44 -5.73
CA LEU A 304 14.93 0.24 -6.06
C LEU A 304 15.25 0.02 -7.55
N HIS A 305 15.24 1.10 -8.32
CA HIS A 305 15.63 1.10 -9.72
C HIS A 305 17.16 1.04 -9.85
N GLN A 306 17.65 0.12 -10.68
CA GLN A 306 19.06 0.05 -11.06
C GLN A 306 19.19 -0.17 -12.57
N TYR A 307 20.13 0.51 -13.20
CA TYR A 307 20.44 0.28 -14.61
C TYR A 307 21.28 -1.01 -14.77
N THR A 308 20.92 -1.86 -15.73
CA THR A 308 21.73 -3.05 -16.07
C THR A 308 22.09 -3.10 -17.55
N GLU A 309 23.25 -3.70 -17.86
CA GLU A 309 23.70 -3.88 -19.26
C GLU A 309 22.84 -4.87 -20.06
N ILE A 310 22.04 -5.73 -19.39
CA ILE A 310 21.29 -6.82 -20.05
C ILE A 310 19.95 -6.34 -20.58
N ASN A 311 19.13 -5.69 -19.74
CA ASN A 311 17.77 -5.27 -20.08
C ASN A 311 17.56 -3.75 -20.03
N GLY A 312 18.61 -2.98 -19.75
CA GLY A 312 18.52 -1.55 -19.50
C GLY A 312 18.11 -1.23 -18.06
N GLU A 313 17.19 -1.98 -17.46
CA GLU A 313 16.68 -1.70 -16.10
C GLU A 313 16.44 -3.01 -15.33
N SER A 314 16.82 -3.03 -14.05
CA SER A 314 16.45 -4.06 -13.07
C SER A 314 15.89 -3.41 -11.81
N TYR A 315 15.03 -4.12 -11.11
CA TYR A 315 14.42 -3.65 -9.88
C TYR A 315 14.75 -4.59 -8.73
N HIS A 316 15.26 -4.06 -7.63
CA HIS A 316 15.33 -4.76 -6.35
C HIS A 316 14.13 -4.34 -5.52
N CYS A 317 13.18 -5.26 -5.39
CA CYS A 317 11.94 -5.04 -4.68
C CYS A 317 12.12 -5.45 -3.21
N PHE A 318 11.70 -4.59 -2.30
CA PHE A 318 11.72 -4.82 -0.86
C PHE A 318 10.30 -4.83 -0.33
N VAL A 319 10.02 -5.71 0.62
CA VAL A 319 8.75 -5.79 1.33
C VAL A 319 8.96 -5.55 2.82
N ARG A 320 8.00 -4.89 3.46
CA ARG A 320 7.98 -4.72 4.91
C ARG A 320 7.53 -6.01 5.59
N THR A 321 8.40 -6.57 6.40
CA THR A 321 8.13 -7.77 7.22
C THR A 321 7.18 -7.44 8.38
N PRO A 322 6.50 -8.44 8.98
CA PRO A 322 5.67 -8.23 10.17
C PRO A 322 6.41 -7.63 11.38
N GLN A 323 7.74 -7.79 11.43
CA GLN A 323 8.60 -7.18 12.46
C GLN A 323 8.96 -5.72 12.16
N GLY A 324 8.42 -5.14 11.07
CA GLY A 324 8.65 -3.76 10.66
C GLY A 324 9.93 -3.53 9.84
N LYS A 325 10.71 -4.59 9.58
CA LYS A 325 11.97 -4.51 8.79
C LYS A 325 11.70 -4.65 7.30
N TRP A 326 12.52 -4.04 6.47
CA TRP A 326 12.47 -4.19 5.01
C TRP A 326 13.44 -5.28 4.53
N ARG A 327 12.93 -6.24 3.76
CA ARG A 327 13.69 -7.38 3.21
C ARG A 327 13.60 -7.37 1.69
N LEU A 328 14.68 -7.78 1.00
CA LEU A 328 14.64 -8.04 -0.44
C LEU A 328 13.68 -9.21 -0.73
N SER A 329 12.60 -8.95 -1.45
CA SER A 329 11.55 -9.93 -1.77
C SER A 329 11.61 -10.39 -3.21
N GLU A 330 12.15 -9.57 -4.10
CA GLU A 330 12.15 -9.85 -5.52
C GLU A 330 13.22 -9.05 -6.27
N ILE A 331 13.68 -9.62 -7.39
CA ILE A 331 14.57 -8.98 -8.35
C ILE A 331 13.98 -9.16 -9.73
N GLN A 332 13.57 -8.06 -10.35
CA GLN A 332 12.99 -8.03 -11.70
C GLN A 332 13.97 -7.46 -12.72
N GLY A 333 13.72 -7.76 -14.00
CA GLY A 333 14.53 -7.23 -15.10
C GLY A 333 15.85 -7.97 -15.29
N LEU A 334 15.97 -9.18 -14.76
CA LEU A 334 17.09 -10.09 -15.03
C LEU A 334 16.78 -10.98 -16.25
N GLU A 335 17.68 -11.92 -16.59
CA GLU A 335 17.34 -13.01 -17.52
C GLU A 335 16.12 -13.81 -17.03
N LYS A 336 16.00 -13.94 -15.70
CA LYS A 336 14.87 -14.53 -15.00
C LYS A 336 14.63 -13.76 -13.72
N ASP A 337 13.39 -13.34 -13.51
CA ASP A 337 13.03 -12.67 -12.27
C ASP A 337 13.04 -13.66 -11.10
N ILE A 338 13.53 -13.18 -9.96
CA ILE A 338 13.79 -14.01 -8.78
C ILE A 338 12.95 -13.48 -7.63
N SER A 339 12.19 -14.34 -6.97
CA SER A 339 11.58 -14.07 -5.66
C SER A 339 12.48 -14.61 -4.57
N LEU A 340 12.57 -13.88 -3.46
CA LEU A 340 13.32 -14.26 -2.27
C LEU A 340 12.39 -14.23 -1.05
N GLY A 341 12.52 -15.26 -0.21
CA GLY A 341 11.85 -15.32 1.08
C GLY A 341 12.81 -15.13 2.24
N SER A 342 12.47 -15.69 3.40
CA SER A 342 13.34 -15.67 4.58
C SER A 342 14.58 -16.57 4.41
N ASN A 343 14.45 -17.61 3.60
CA ASN A 343 15.43 -18.69 3.49
C ASN A 343 15.33 -19.46 2.16
N TYR A 344 14.88 -18.79 1.11
CA TYR A 344 14.84 -19.35 -0.23
C TYR A 344 14.98 -18.26 -1.28
N ALA A 345 15.40 -18.66 -2.48
CA ALA A 345 15.15 -17.92 -3.71
C ALA A 345 14.41 -18.83 -4.71
N ALA A 346 13.63 -18.24 -5.61
CA ALA A 346 12.87 -18.96 -6.61
C ALA A 346 12.73 -18.14 -7.89
N GLU A 347 12.75 -18.78 -9.06
CA GLU A 347 12.34 -18.10 -10.29
C GLU A 347 10.86 -17.72 -10.20
N ILE A 348 10.45 -16.55 -10.70
CA ILE A 348 9.04 -16.10 -10.60
C ILE A 348 8.18 -16.76 -11.67
N TYR A 349 8.68 -16.82 -12.91
CA TYR A 349 7.94 -17.38 -14.03
C TYR A 349 8.12 -18.90 -14.16
N GLY A 350 7.03 -19.59 -14.50
CA GLY A 350 7.03 -21.04 -14.68
C GLY A 350 7.02 -21.85 -13.39
N VAL A 351 6.68 -21.20 -12.27
CA VAL A 351 6.38 -21.87 -11.00
C VAL A 351 4.92 -22.22 -10.94
N TYR A 352 4.65 -23.49 -10.69
CA TYR A 352 3.32 -23.95 -10.34
C TYR A 352 3.11 -23.73 -8.85
N TRP A 353 2.00 -23.08 -8.45
CA TRP A 353 1.70 -22.74 -7.06
C TRP A 353 1.73 -23.95 -6.09
N TRP A 354 1.66 -25.19 -6.60
CA TRP A 354 1.70 -26.41 -5.81
C TRP A 354 3.07 -27.12 -5.77
N ARG A 355 4.10 -26.66 -6.49
CA ARG A 355 5.41 -27.34 -6.51
C ARG A 355 6.59 -26.38 -6.40
N ASN A 356 7.60 -26.80 -5.65
CA ASN A 356 8.81 -26.05 -5.40
C ASN A 356 10.00 -26.49 -6.30
N ASP A 357 9.74 -26.97 -7.54
CA ASP A 357 10.80 -27.42 -8.46
C ASP A 357 11.79 -26.31 -8.85
N ARG A 358 11.41 -25.04 -8.69
CA ARG A 358 12.23 -23.86 -8.97
C ARG A 358 12.63 -23.08 -7.72
N TYR A 359 12.57 -23.70 -6.55
CA TYR A 359 13.00 -23.11 -5.29
C TYR A 359 14.36 -23.67 -4.89
N TRP A 360 15.23 -22.77 -4.45
CA TRP A 360 16.51 -23.06 -3.84
C TRP A 360 16.47 -22.55 -2.41
N TYR A 361 16.72 -23.44 -1.45
CA TYR A 361 16.63 -23.13 -0.02
C TYR A 361 18.02 -22.89 0.55
N GLY A 362 18.17 -21.78 1.26
CA GLY A 362 19.42 -21.31 1.83
C GLY A 362 19.26 -19.94 2.50
N GLU A 363 20.16 -19.64 3.43
CA GLU A 363 20.20 -18.33 4.08
C GLU A 363 20.81 -17.27 3.13
N HIS A 364 20.45 -16.01 3.31
CA HIS A 364 21.03 -14.89 2.57
C HIS A 364 21.02 -13.61 3.41
N PRO A 365 21.93 -12.65 3.16
CA PRO A 365 22.09 -11.47 4.02
C PRO A 365 21.03 -10.38 3.83
N TRP A 366 20.20 -10.47 2.78
CA TRP A 366 19.24 -9.42 2.41
C TRP A 366 17.92 -9.44 3.20
N GLN A 367 17.99 -9.65 4.52
CA GLN A 367 16.83 -9.73 5.42
C GLN A 367 16.47 -8.40 6.10
N ASP A 368 17.39 -7.43 6.11
CA ASP A 368 17.22 -6.16 6.80
C ASP A 368 17.97 -5.04 6.06
N ILE A 369 17.24 -4.18 5.36
CA ILE A 369 17.79 -3.13 4.49
C ILE A 369 18.78 -2.21 5.23
N LEU A 370 18.57 -1.97 6.53
CA LEU A 370 19.44 -1.12 7.35
C LEU A 370 20.86 -1.70 7.46
N LEU A 371 20.99 -3.02 7.36
CA LEU A 371 22.25 -3.75 7.49
C LEU A 371 22.85 -4.16 6.13
N MET A 372 22.11 -4.00 5.03
CA MET A 372 22.52 -4.46 3.72
C MET A 372 23.73 -3.71 3.18
N ASP A 373 24.53 -4.43 2.40
CA ASP A 373 25.54 -3.86 1.53
C ASP A 373 24.94 -3.77 0.12
N PHE A 374 24.57 -2.56 -0.31
CA PHE A 374 23.89 -2.34 -1.58
C PHE A 374 24.78 -2.71 -2.77
N ASP A 375 26.10 -2.53 -2.62
CA ASP A 375 27.10 -2.90 -3.63
C ASP A 375 27.19 -4.43 -3.83
N ALA A 376 26.63 -5.22 -2.91
CA ALA A 376 26.56 -6.67 -2.96
C ALA A 376 25.14 -7.21 -3.25
N LEU A 377 24.22 -6.36 -3.73
CA LEU A 377 22.91 -6.83 -4.18
C LEU A 377 23.04 -7.76 -5.39
N PRO A 378 22.18 -8.79 -5.53
CA PRO A 378 22.28 -9.73 -6.63
C PRO A 378 21.88 -9.07 -7.95
N THR A 379 22.74 -9.18 -8.97
CA THR A 379 22.47 -8.64 -10.31
C THR A 379 22.39 -9.72 -11.39
N SER A 380 22.41 -10.99 -10.98
CA SER A 380 22.37 -12.15 -11.87
C SER A 380 21.23 -13.09 -11.53
N ALA A 381 20.62 -13.71 -12.55
CA ALA A 381 19.57 -14.71 -12.36
C ALA A 381 20.07 -15.99 -11.66
N ASP A 382 21.37 -16.28 -11.69
CA ASP A 382 21.96 -17.37 -10.90
C ASP A 382 22.21 -16.92 -9.45
N ILE A 383 21.14 -16.91 -8.68
CA ILE A 383 21.14 -16.55 -7.27
C ILE A 383 21.69 -17.68 -6.37
N THR A 384 21.78 -18.90 -6.89
CA THR A 384 22.01 -20.11 -6.07
C THR A 384 23.37 -20.11 -5.38
N ALA A 385 24.38 -19.55 -6.04
CA ALA A 385 25.73 -19.37 -5.51
C ALA A 385 25.81 -18.31 -4.40
N GLN A 386 24.78 -17.48 -4.26
CA GLN A 386 24.70 -16.41 -3.27
C GLN A 386 23.86 -16.80 -2.04
N LEU A 387 23.29 -18.01 -2.04
CA LEU A 387 22.60 -18.59 -0.89
C LEU A 387 23.57 -19.49 -0.09
N ASP A 388 23.54 -19.38 1.24
CA ASP A 388 24.15 -20.38 2.11
C ASP A 388 23.20 -21.58 2.26
N GLN A 389 23.46 -22.61 1.47
CA GLN A 389 22.66 -23.84 1.48
C GLN A 389 23.29 -24.96 2.32
N SER A 390 24.36 -24.67 3.08
CA SER A 390 25.17 -25.68 3.77
C SER A 390 24.38 -26.53 4.75
N ASN A 391 23.40 -25.92 5.42
CA ASN A 391 22.50 -26.59 6.36
C ASN A 391 21.16 -26.98 5.74
N TYR A 392 21.02 -26.97 4.41
CA TYR A 392 19.75 -27.33 3.75
C TYR A 392 19.84 -28.62 2.96
N ALA A 393 18.88 -29.51 3.21
CA ALA A 393 18.66 -30.74 2.47
C ALA A 393 17.22 -30.83 1.94
N LEU A 394 17.00 -31.69 0.94
CA LEU A 394 15.67 -32.00 0.41
C LEU A 394 15.30 -33.44 0.73
N VAL A 395 14.05 -33.67 1.14
CA VAL A 395 13.52 -35.03 1.26
C VAL A 395 13.55 -35.73 -0.10
N SER A 396 14.19 -36.89 -0.18
CA SER A 396 14.37 -37.69 -1.39
C SER A 396 13.87 -39.11 -1.13
N ASN A 397 12.57 -39.33 -1.37
CA ASN A 397 11.97 -40.66 -1.24
C ASN A 397 12.23 -41.50 -2.50
N PRO A 398 12.34 -42.85 -2.38
CA PRO A 398 12.64 -43.73 -3.51
C PRO A 398 11.63 -43.65 -4.66
N THR A 399 10.36 -43.38 -4.35
CA THR A 399 9.27 -43.23 -5.32
C THR A 399 8.34 -42.09 -4.91
N PRO A 400 7.64 -41.42 -5.85
CA PRO A 400 6.77 -40.28 -5.54
C PRO A 400 5.60 -40.58 -4.58
N ASP A 401 5.18 -41.85 -4.48
CA ASP A 401 4.10 -42.31 -3.60
C ASP A 401 4.59 -42.67 -2.18
N THR A 402 5.90 -42.73 -1.96
CA THR A 402 6.50 -42.93 -0.64
C THR A 402 6.71 -41.60 0.09
N ARG A 403 6.73 -41.66 1.42
CA ARG A 403 6.87 -40.48 2.28
C ARG A 403 7.78 -40.78 3.47
N LEU A 404 8.53 -39.78 3.92
CA LEU A 404 9.48 -39.85 5.02
C LEU A 404 8.80 -39.49 6.34
N ASN A 405 8.86 -40.34 7.35
CA ASN A 405 8.38 -39.96 8.69
C ASN A 405 9.34 -38.96 9.33
N ILE A 406 8.79 -37.87 9.87
CA ILE A 406 9.44 -37.00 10.84
C ILE A 406 8.95 -37.38 12.23
N ARG A 407 9.87 -37.54 13.19
CA ARG A 407 9.56 -38.10 14.52
C ARG A 407 10.04 -37.20 15.65
N THR A 408 9.48 -37.40 16.84
CA THR A 408 9.88 -36.66 18.05
C THR A 408 11.27 -37.03 18.56
N ASP A 409 11.75 -38.24 18.24
CA ASP A 409 13.03 -38.77 18.70
C ASP A 409 13.69 -39.60 17.58
N PRO A 410 15.03 -39.79 17.61
CA PRO A 410 15.78 -40.53 16.59
C PRO A 410 15.62 -42.06 16.73
N THR A 411 14.38 -42.55 16.70
CA THR A 411 14.04 -43.98 16.75
C THR A 411 12.78 -44.29 15.95
N SER A 412 12.68 -45.49 15.38
CA SER A 412 11.53 -45.92 14.58
C SER A 412 10.23 -46.05 15.38
N GLU A 413 10.34 -46.18 16.70
CA GLU A 413 9.21 -46.34 17.62
C GLU A 413 8.65 -45.00 18.14
N ALA A 414 9.36 -43.89 17.90
CA ALA A 414 8.94 -42.57 18.35
C ALA A 414 7.68 -42.10 17.62
N MET A 415 6.91 -41.24 18.28
CA MET A 415 5.73 -40.64 17.67
C MET A 415 6.11 -39.92 16.37
N SER A 416 5.33 -40.16 15.32
CA SER A 416 5.50 -39.47 14.05
C SER A 416 4.73 -38.15 14.09
N LEU A 417 5.41 -37.05 13.80
CA LEU A 417 4.81 -35.72 13.58
C LEU A 417 4.15 -35.63 12.19
N GLY A 418 4.36 -36.64 11.35
CA GLY A 418 3.73 -36.81 10.05
C GLY A 418 4.69 -37.38 9.02
N LYS A 419 4.28 -37.35 7.76
CA LYS A 419 5.01 -37.96 6.64
C LYS A 419 5.22 -36.94 5.53
N LEU A 420 6.48 -36.68 5.18
CA LEU A 420 6.92 -35.66 4.24
C LEU A 420 7.06 -36.21 2.83
N TYR A 421 6.60 -35.44 1.85
CA TYR A 421 6.76 -35.72 0.42
C TYR A 421 8.20 -35.43 -0.05
N SER A 422 8.56 -35.98 -1.21
CA SER A 422 9.83 -35.62 -1.85
C SER A 422 9.86 -34.14 -2.20
N ARG A 423 11.04 -33.55 -2.07
CA ARG A 423 11.37 -32.13 -2.23
C ARG A 423 10.91 -31.20 -1.10
N THR A 424 10.38 -31.75 0.00
CA THR A 424 10.21 -30.97 1.24
C THR A 424 11.57 -30.47 1.72
N PRO A 425 11.76 -29.14 1.91
CA PRO A 425 13.00 -28.59 2.44
C PRO A 425 13.12 -28.85 3.94
N VAL A 426 14.33 -29.20 4.37
CA VAL A 426 14.68 -29.35 5.78
C VAL A 426 15.98 -28.61 6.08
N TYR A 427 15.96 -27.85 7.18
CA TYR A 427 17.14 -27.29 7.81
C TYR A 427 17.77 -28.35 8.72
N VAL A 428 19.05 -28.64 8.54
CA VAL A 428 19.82 -29.67 9.23
C VAL A 428 20.45 -29.07 10.47
N LYS A 429 19.97 -29.46 11.64
CA LYS A 429 20.52 -29.03 12.95
C LYS A 429 21.68 -29.91 13.38
N GLU A 430 21.52 -31.23 13.27
CA GLU A 430 22.54 -32.19 13.68
C GLU A 430 22.43 -33.51 12.90
N ILE A 431 23.57 -34.12 12.57
CA ILE A 431 23.63 -35.46 11.97
C ILE A 431 24.07 -36.46 13.04
N MET A 432 23.19 -37.42 13.37
CA MET A 432 23.35 -38.42 14.43
C MET A 432 23.36 -39.84 13.85
N GLY A 433 24.44 -40.19 13.14
CA GLY A 433 24.55 -41.47 12.45
C GLY A 433 23.52 -41.60 11.33
N ASP A 434 22.56 -42.52 11.50
CA ASP A 434 21.47 -42.75 10.52
C ASP A 434 20.33 -41.75 10.64
N TRP A 435 20.27 -40.98 11.73
CA TRP A 435 19.25 -39.96 11.98
C TRP A 435 19.80 -38.56 11.77
N VAL A 436 18.91 -37.64 11.43
CA VAL A 436 19.20 -36.21 11.31
C VAL A 436 18.14 -35.46 12.11
N HIS A 437 18.58 -34.62 13.03
CA HIS A 437 17.73 -33.63 13.69
C HIS A 437 17.54 -32.47 12.72
N VAL A 438 16.29 -32.17 12.39
CA VAL A 438 15.91 -31.18 11.40
C VAL A 438 14.83 -30.24 11.90
N SER A 439 14.74 -29.09 11.25
CA SER A 439 13.53 -28.28 11.22
C SER A 439 12.99 -28.24 9.80
N VAL A 440 11.68 -28.43 9.62
CA VAL A 440 11.05 -28.40 8.29
C VAL A 440 10.80 -26.96 7.86
N GLY A 441 11.09 -26.61 6.60
CA GLY A 441 10.92 -25.24 6.10
C GLY A 441 12.10 -24.34 6.49
N SER A 442 11.93 -23.54 7.53
CA SER A 442 12.96 -22.66 8.11
C SER A 442 13.63 -23.29 9.34
N ALA A 443 14.62 -22.62 9.93
CA ALA A 443 15.27 -23.08 11.18
C ALA A 443 14.32 -23.13 12.40
N GLU A 444 13.22 -22.37 12.35
CA GLU A 444 12.20 -22.23 13.42
C GLU A 444 10.90 -22.99 13.12
N GLY A 445 10.84 -23.75 12.02
CA GLY A 445 9.70 -24.58 11.66
C GLY A 445 9.52 -25.84 12.51
N MET A 446 8.89 -26.87 11.91
CA MET A 446 8.58 -28.12 12.62
C MET A 446 9.86 -28.90 12.96
N ASP A 447 10.18 -28.97 14.24
CA ASP A 447 11.36 -29.66 14.78
C ASP A 447 11.13 -31.17 14.91
N GLY A 448 12.08 -31.98 14.43
CA GLY A 448 12.01 -33.42 14.59
C GLY A 448 13.17 -34.19 13.95
N TYR A 449 13.07 -35.51 13.95
CA TYR A 449 14.11 -36.43 13.51
C TYR A 449 13.67 -37.22 12.28
N VAL A 450 14.55 -37.26 11.28
CA VAL A 450 14.34 -37.99 10.02
C VAL A 450 15.51 -38.92 9.71
N MET A 451 15.28 -39.93 8.90
CA MET A 451 16.33 -40.85 8.46
C MET A 451 17.20 -40.22 7.36
N LYS A 452 18.51 -40.14 7.58
CA LYS A 452 19.51 -39.49 6.70
C LYS A 452 19.46 -40.00 5.26
N LYS A 453 19.28 -41.31 5.07
CA LYS A 453 19.28 -41.95 3.75
C LYS A 453 18.17 -41.47 2.80
N PHE A 454 17.17 -40.75 3.32
CA PHE A 454 16.08 -40.16 2.55
C PHE A 454 16.22 -38.64 2.41
N LEU A 455 17.43 -38.11 2.58
CA LEU A 455 17.76 -36.71 2.35
C LEU A 455 18.79 -36.62 1.23
N ALA A 456 18.61 -35.64 0.35
CA ALA A 456 19.58 -35.21 -0.65
C ALA A 456 20.31 -33.95 -0.17
N PHE A 457 21.64 -33.95 -0.25
CA PHE A 457 22.53 -32.86 0.18
C PHE A 457 23.33 -32.35 -1.01
N GLY A 458 23.80 -31.10 -0.96
CA GLY A 458 24.62 -30.51 -2.04
C GLY A 458 23.97 -30.67 -3.41
N ASP A 459 24.75 -31.05 -4.40
CA ASP A 459 24.31 -31.18 -5.80
C ASP A 459 23.23 -32.26 -6.01
N ASP A 460 23.14 -33.25 -5.11
CA ASP A 460 22.10 -34.31 -5.20
C ASP A 460 20.67 -33.71 -5.11
N LYS A 461 20.53 -32.51 -4.55
CA LYS A 461 19.26 -31.78 -4.45
C LYS A 461 18.63 -31.51 -5.82
N GLU A 462 19.45 -31.30 -6.86
CA GLU A 462 18.97 -30.99 -8.22
C GLU A 462 18.17 -32.14 -8.85
N ALA A 463 18.50 -33.38 -8.48
CA ALA A 463 17.85 -34.58 -9.01
C ALA A 463 16.49 -34.87 -8.36
N VAL A 464 16.19 -34.27 -7.20
CA VAL A 464 14.97 -34.57 -6.43
C VAL A 464 13.75 -33.97 -7.11
N LYS A 465 12.78 -34.79 -7.54
CA LYS A 465 11.52 -34.30 -8.12
C LYS A 465 10.47 -34.02 -7.06
N CYS A 466 9.75 -32.91 -7.21
CA CYS A 466 8.65 -32.57 -6.34
C CYS A 466 7.52 -33.62 -6.40
N ALA A 467 7.09 -34.08 -5.23
CA ALA A 467 5.97 -35.02 -5.08
C ALA A 467 4.74 -34.38 -4.39
N PHE A 468 4.69 -33.06 -4.30
CA PHE A 468 3.57 -32.35 -3.68
C PHE A 468 2.28 -32.54 -4.50
N PRO A 469 1.13 -32.75 -3.84
CA PRO A 469 -0.14 -32.92 -4.52
C PRO A 469 -0.66 -31.57 -5.04
N GLY A 470 -1.18 -31.54 -6.27
CA GLY A 470 -1.78 -30.35 -6.90
C GLY A 470 -3.20 -30.08 -6.41
N LYS A 471 -3.36 -29.81 -5.11
CA LYS A 471 -4.66 -29.56 -4.48
C LYS A 471 -4.81 -28.08 -4.15
N ILE A 472 -5.99 -27.52 -4.39
CA ILE A 472 -6.34 -26.14 -4.02
C ILE A 472 -7.35 -26.12 -2.88
N LEU A 473 -7.38 -25.04 -2.11
CA LEU A 473 -8.46 -24.77 -1.17
C LEU A 473 -9.80 -24.61 -1.92
N LYS A 474 -10.88 -25.15 -1.37
CA LYS A 474 -12.24 -25.15 -1.95
C LYS A 474 -12.94 -23.77 -1.96
N THR A 475 -12.22 -22.69 -1.77
CA THR A 475 -12.69 -21.54 -0.97
C THR A 475 -13.50 -20.43 -1.70
N GLN A 476 -14.43 -19.82 -0.93
CA GLN A 476 -15.06 -18.48 -1.05
C GLN A 476 -14.62 -17.48 0.07
N ILE A 477 -13.74 -17.91 0.99
CA ILE A 477 -13.14 -17.15 2.11
C ILE A 477 -11.73 -16.66 1.72
N LYS A 478 -11.37 -15.42 2.10
CA LYS A 478 -10.08 -14.79 1.76
C LYS A 478 -8.85 -15.46 2.42
N GLU A 479 -8.94 -15.91 3.69
CA GLU A 479 -7.81 -16.48 4.43
C GLU A 479 -8.19 -17.73 5.27
N HIS A 480 -7.24 -18.63 5.50
CA HIS A 480 -7.39 -19.87 6.28
C HIS A 480 -6.31 -20.01 7.34
N ALA A 481 -6.70 -20.50 8.51
CA ALA A 481 -5.78 -20.77 9.62
C ALA A 481 -4.86 -21.97 9.33
N ILE A 482 -3.62 -21.86 9.80
CA ILE A 482 -2.63 -22.94 9.89
C ILE A 482 -2.47 -23.30 11.37
N PHE A 483 -2.72 -24.55 11.72
CA PHE A 483 -2.71 -25.01 13.11
C PHE A 483 -1.33 -25.56 13.53
N ALA A 484 -0.94 -25.32 14.79
CA ALA A 484 0.30 -25.84 15.38
C ALA A 484 0.32 -27.37 15.47
N GLU A 485 -0.85 -27.96 15.67
CA GLU A 485 -1.08 -29.39 15.81
C GLU A 485 -2.22 -29.82 14.87
N PRO A 486 -2.34 -31.11 14.52
CA PRO A 486 -3.43 -31.63 13.67
C PRO A 486 -4.75 -31.74 14.45
N ASN A 487 -5.19 -30.61 15.00
CA ASN A 487 -6.39 -30.42 15.80
C ASN A 487 -6.98 -29.03 15.50
N GLY A 488 -8.27 -28.96 15.18
CA GLY A 488 -8.94 -27.69 14.83
C GLY A 488 -9.12 -26.72 16.00
N ASP A 489 -8.87 -27.18 17.22
CA ASP A 489 -8.86 -26.35 18.44
C ASP A 489 -7.44 -25.97 18.88
N ALA A 490 -6.40 -26.32 18.11
CA ALA A 490 -5.01 -25.98 18.42
C ALA A 490 -4.71 -24.50 18.17
N ASP A 491 -3.59 -24.04 18.72
CA ASP A 491 -3.07 -22.70 18.47
C ASP A 491 -2.82 -22.48 16.97
N ILE A 492 -3.11 -21.28 16.50
CA ILE A 492 -2.89 -20.86 15.12
C ILE A 492 -1.47 -20.33 15.00
N VAL A 493 -0.68 -20.93 14.12
CA VAL A 493 0.72 -20.53 13.85
C VAL A 493 0.86 -19.61 12.65
N GLY A 494 -0.20 -19.47 11.86
CA GLY A 494 -0.23 -18.55 10.72
C GLY A 494 -1.54 -18.59 9.97
N TRP A 495 -1.62 -17.74 8.95
CA TRP A 495 -2.74 -17.64 8.03
C TRP A 495 -2.22 -17.73 6.60
N THR A 496 -3.03 -18.24 5.68
CA THR A 496 -2.66 -18.34 4.26
C THR A 496 -3.91 -18.24 3.38
N SER A 497 -3.75 -17.69 2.18
CA SER A 497 -4.79 -17.69 1.16
C SER A 497 -4.63 -18.87 0.19
N ALA A 498 -5.51 -18.94 -0.83
CA ALA A 498 -5.33 -19.89 -1.91
C ALA A 498 -4.03 -19.58 -2.68
N TYR A 499 -3.27 -20.62 -3.06
CA TYR A 499 -2.03 -20.50 -3.86
C TYR A 499 -0.78 -19.98 -3.14
N GLU A 500 -0.84 -19.73 -1.83
CA GLU A 500 0.27 -19.17 -1.04
C GLU A 500 1.07 -20.19 -0.22
N HIS A 501 0.74 -21.49 -0.31
CA HIS A 501 1.42 -22.54 0.44
C HIS A 501 1.59 -23.83 -0.36
N PHE A 502 2.59 -24.62 0.03
CA PHE A 502 2.84 -25.96 -0.47
C PHE A 502 2.28 -27.02 0.48
N ILE A 503 1.72 -28.10 -0.07
CA ILE A 503 1.41 -29.31 0.71
C ILE A 503 2.66 -30.21 0.73
N ILE A 504 3.40 -30.14 1.83
CA ILE A 504 4.71 -30.78 2.00
C ILE A 504 4.63 -32.14 2.71
N GLY A 505 3.47 -32.50 3.25
CA GLY A 505 3.26 -33.78 3.92
C GLY A 505 1.83 -34.08 4.32
N VAL A 506 1.65 -35.18 5.04
CA VAL A 506 0.37 -35.64 5.60
C VAL A 506 0.53 -36.06 7.05
N TYR A 507 -0.52 -35.89 7.84
CA TYR A 507 -0.67 -36.47 9.16
C TYR A 507 -1.99 -37.23 9.25
N GLY A 508 -1.91 -38.54 9.48
CA GLY A 508 -3.07 -39.42 9.38
C GLY A 508 -3.73 -39.35 8.00
N ASP A 509 -5.05 -39.52 7.96
CA ASP A 509 -5.84 -39.44 6.74
C ASP A 509 -6.49 -38.06 6.52
N ASP A 510 -6.53 -37.23 7.58
CA ASP A 510 -7.39 -36.06 7.68
C ASP A 510 -6.64 -34.72 7.57
N TRP A 511 -5.30 -34.70 7.68
CA TRP A 511 -4.52 -33.47 7.75
C TRP A 511 -3.39 -33.43 6.71
N TYR A 512 -3.21 -32.26 6.11
CA TYR A 512 -2.00 -31.91 5.38
C TYR A 512 -1.03 -31.16 6.28
N ILE A 513 0.27 -31.37 6.03
CA ILE A 513 1.34 -30.50 6.52
C ILE A 513 1.61 -29.49 5.41
N VAL A 514 1.55 -28.20 5.73
CA VAL A 514 1.74 -27.10 4.79
C VAL A 514 2.98 -26.29 5.10
N LEU A 515 3.56 -25.67 4.07
CA LEU A 515 4.67 -24.71 4.15
C LEU A 515 4.29 -23.46 3.37
N THR A 516 4.20 -22.31 4.03
CA THR A 516 4.00 -21.02 3.35
C THR A 516 5.31 -20.51 2.75
N ARG A 517 5.22 -19.50 1.87
CA ARG A 517 6.41 -18.81 1.36
C ARG A 517 7.23 -18.19 2.49
N ASP A 518 6.60 -17.60 3.50
CA ASP A 518 7.33 -17.01 4.63
C ASP A 518 7.95 -18.02 5.60
N GLY A 519 7.86 -19.32 5.30
CA GLY A 519 8.51 -20.38 6.07
C GLY A 519 7.66 -20.92 7.22
N VAL A 520 6.38 -20.52 7.33
CA VAL A 520 5.46 -21.04 8.34
C VAL A 520 5.12 -22.49 7.99
N VAL A 521 5.25 -23.38 8.97
CA VAL A 521 4.90 -24.80 8.84
C VAL A 521 3.85 -25.16 9.88
N GLY A 522 2.82 -25.87 9.46
CA GLY A 522 1.79 -26.39 10.35
C GLY A 522 0.81 -27.31 9.64
N TYR A 523 -0.37 -27.48 10.24
CA TYR A 523 -1.38 -28.44 9.80
C TYR A 523 -2.63 -27.75 9.28
N MET A 524 -3.20 -28.27 8.19
CA MET A 524 -4.49 -27.83 7.64
C MET A 524 -5.39 -29.04 7.33
N PRO A 525 -6.71 -28.96 7.57
CA PRO A 525 -7.63 -30.05 7.26
C PRO A 525 -7.66 -30.39 5.77
N ARG A 526 -7.53 -31.67 5.44
CA ARG A 526 -7.54 -32.16 4.07
C ARG A 526 -8.87 -31.92 3.35
N ASP A 527 -9.97 -31.96 4.10
CA ASP A 527 -11.31 -31.70 3.57
C ASP A 527 -11.52 -30.25 3.13
N TRP A 528 -10.60 -29.33 3.44
CA TRP A 528 -10.61 -27.98 2.88
C TRP A 528 -10.13 -27.94 1.42
N TYR A 529 -9.57 -29.03 0.90
CA TYR A 529 -8.94 -29.05 -0.42
C TYR A 529 -9.71 -29.89 -1.46
N CYS A 530 -9.72 -29.44 -2.71
CA CYS A 530 -10.18 -30.18 -3.89
C CYS A 530 -9.05 -30.39 -4.91
N GLU A 531 -9.32 -31.15 -5.98
CA GLU A 531 -8.40 -31.23 -7.11
C GLU A 531 -8.22 -29.84 -7.74
N GLY A 532 -6.97 -29.43 -7.98
CA GLY A 532 -6.69 -28.27 -8.81
C GLY A 532 -7.06 -28.53 -10.27
N ASN A 533 -7.44 -27.49 -11.02
CA ASN A 533 -7.88 -27.61 -12.41
C ASN A 533 -6.76 -27.89 -13.44
N GLY A 534 -5.57 -28.28 -13.01
CA GLY A 534 -4.42 -28.56 -13.89
C GLY A 534 -3.68 -27.29 -14.25
#